data_AF-A0A1R1D8B4-F1
#
_entry.id   AF-A0A1R1D8B4-F1
#
_cell.length_a   1.000
_cell.length_b   1.000
_cell.length_c   1.000
_cell.angle_alpha   90.00
_cell.angle_beta   90.00
_cell.angle_gamma   90.00
#
_symmetry.space_group_name_H-M   'P 1'
#
loop_
_entity.id
_entity.type
_entity.pdbx_description
1 polymer ?
#
loop_
_entity_poly.entity_id
_entity_poly.type
_entity_poly.pdbx_seq_one_letter_code
_entity_poly.pdbx_strand_id
1 'polypeptide(L)' 'MWKIKNKMIMLVLVLILAVTAIPIGSFAANNNDIKVTINGKQLYFDVNPLSIDGRILVPMRGIFEALAAEIK' A
#
# COMPACT_ATOMS: atom_id res chain seq x y z
N MET A 1 1.42 17.42 50.08
CA MET A 1 1.81 17.40 48.64
C MET A 1 2.03 15.99 48.06
N TRP A 2 2.42 14.96 48.84
CA TRP A 2 2.71 13.60 48.34
C TRP A 2 1.52 12.87 47.69
N LYS A 3 0.32 12.93 48.30
CA LYS A 3 -0.89 12.26 47.77
C LYS A 3 -1.37 12.83 46.42
N ILE A 4 -1.14 14.13 46.17
CA ILE A 4 -1.49 14.77 44.89
C ILE A 4 -0.56 14.28 43.77
N LYS A 5 0.75 14.13 44.05
CA LYS A 5 1.73 13.67 43.06
C LYS A 5 1.43 12.24 42.59
N ASN A 6 1.07 11.33 43.50
CA ASN A 6 0.70 9.95 43.16
C ASN A 6 -0.61 9.85 42.37
N LYS A 7 -1.60 10.70 42.70
CA LYS A 7 -2.86 10.78 41.95
C LYS A 7 -2.65 11.32 40.53
N MET A 8 -1.71 12.26 40.37
CA MET A 8 -1.30 12.80 39.07
C MET A 8 -0.54 11.75 38.24
N ILE A 9 0.36 10.98 38.86
CA ILE A 9 1.04 9.84 38.21
C ILE A 9 0.03 8.81 37.71
N MET A 10 -0.98 8.48 38.54
CA MET A 10 -2.02 7.53 38.16
C MET A 10 -2.87 8.03 36.98
N LEU A 11 -3.20 9.33 36.95
CA LEU A 11 -3.93 9.93 35.81
C LEU A 11 -3.12 9.89 34.52
N VAL A 12 -1.81 10.14 34.58
CA VAL A 12 -0.92 10.06 33.41
C VAL A 12 -0.82 8.62 32.90
N LEU A 13 -0.73 7.64 33.80
CA LEU A 13 -0.67 6.22 33.44
C LEU A 13 -1.94 5.74 32.74
N VAL A 14 -3.11 6.17 33.22
CA VAL A 14 -4.41 5.87 32.58
C VAL A 14 -4.53 6.53 31.21
N LEU A 15 -4.04 7.77 31.07
CA LEU A 15 -4.05 8.48 29.79
C LEU A 15 -3.14 7.78 28.76
N ILE A 16 -1.96 7.31 29.16
CA ILE A 16 -1.05 6.57 28.28
C ILE A 16 -1.69 5.24 27.85
N LEU A 17 -2.32 4.52 28.77
CA LEU A 17 -3.01 3.27 28.46
C LEU A 17 -4.19 3.49 27.49
N ALA A 18 -4.91 4.60 27.63
CA ALA A 18 -6.01 4.94 26.74
C ALA A 18 -5.54 5.25 25.32
N VAL A 19 -4.37 5.89 25.16
CA VAL A 19 -3.81 6.22 23.84
C VAL A 19 -3.30 4.98 23.10
N THR A 20 -2.75 3.99 23.82
CA THR A 20 -2.27 2.74 23.20
C THR A 20 -3.39 1.76 22.84
N ALA A 21 -4.57 1.90 23.47
CA ALA A 21 -5.73 1.06 23.20
C ALA A 21 -6.50 1.45 21.92
N ILE A 22 -6.15 2.58 21.28
CA ILE A 22 -6.75 2.98 20.01
C ILE A 22 -6.06 2.16 18.91
N PRO A 23 -6.77 1.23 18.23
CA PRO A 23 -6.20 0.55 17.07
C PRO A 23 -5.95 1.61 15.99
N ILE A 24 -4.68 1.90 15.73
CA ILE A 24 -4.27 2.70 14.57
C ILE A 24 -4.70 1.89 13.36
N GLY A 25 -5.75 2.34 12.67
CA GLY A 25 -6.38 1.59 11.60
C GLY A 25 -5.35 1.06 10.60
N SER A 26 -5.49 -0.20 10.20
CA SER A 26 -4.69 -0.76 9.12
C SER A 26 -5.08 -0.06 7.82
N PHE A 27 -4.14 0.69 7.24
CA PHE A 27 -4.27 1.15 5.86
C PHE A 27 -3.93 -0.02 4.95
N ALA A 28 -4.95 -0.75 4.52
CA ALA A 28 -4.80 -1.59 3.33
C ALA A 28 -4.54 -0.63 2.16
N ALA A 29 -3.31 -0.60 1.66
CA ALA A 29 -2.97 0.13 0.45
C ALA A 29 -3.75 -0.52 -0.69
N ASN A 30 -4.90 0.08 -1.04
CA ASN A 30 -5.73 -0.33 -2.15
C ASN A 30 -5.08 0.15 -3.46
N ASN A 31 -3.85 -0.29 -3.70
CA ASN A 31 -3.14 -0.05 -4.95
C ASN A 31 -3.64 -1.09 -5.94
N ASN A 32 -4.87 -0.92 -6.42
CA ASN A 32 -5.44 -1.70 -7.52
C ASN A 32 -4.72 -1.45 -8.86
N ASP A 33 -3.68 -0.61 -8.85
CA ASP A 33 -2.79 -0.41 -9.98
C ASP A 33 -1.93 -1.66 -10.21
N ILE A 34 -2.27 -2.39 -11.25
CA ILE A 34 -1.50 -3.54 -11.73
C ILE A 34 -0.20 -3.01 -12.34
N LYS A 35 0.91 -3.30 -11.68
CA LYS A 35 2.25 -2.95 -12.15
C LYS A 35 2.87 -4.13 -12.90
N VAL A 36 3.41 -3.86 -14.09
CA VAL A 36 4.12 -4.85 -14.89
C VAL A 36 5.58 -4.46 -14.99
N THR A 37 6.48 -5.40 -14.70
CA THR A 37 7.93 -5.20 -14.75
C THR A 37 8.56 -6.27 -15.62
N ILE A 38 9.40 -5.88 -16.57
CA ILE A 38 10.18 -6.79 -17.44
C ILE A 38 11.65 -6.46 -17.25
N ASN A 39 12.48 -7.46 -16.94
CA ASN A 39 13.93 -7.31 -16.74
C ASN A 39 14.31 -6.19 -15.74
N GLY A 40 13.52 -6.03 -14.66
CA GLY A 40 13.74 -4.99 -13.65
C GLY A 40 13.30 -3.58 -14.05
N LYS A 41 12.77 -3.39 -15.26
CA LYS A 41 12.19 -2.11 -15.72
C LYS A 41 10.67 -2.15 -15.62
N GLN A 42 10.10 -1.20 -14.87
CA GLN A 42 8.64 -1.03 -14.80
C GLN A 42 8.13 -0.45 -16.13
N LEU A 43 7.08 -1.06 -16.66
CA LEU A 43 6.41 -0.61 -17.88
C LEU A 43 5.21 0.26 -17.54
N TYR A 44 5.07 1.33 -18.29
CA TYR A 44 3.91 2.21 -18.28
C TYR A 44 3.19 2.02 -19.61
N PHE A 45 1.88 1.83 -19.55
CA PHE A 45 1.05 1.60 -20.72
C PHE A 45 0.08 2.77 -20.86
N ASP A 46 -0.25 3.13 -22.10
CA ASP A 46 -1.31 4.11 -22.39
C ASP A 46 -2.69 3.60 -21.94
N VAL A 47 -2.85 2.27 -21.92
CA VAL A 47 -4.06 1.58 -21.47
C VAL A 47 -3.71 0.74 -20.25
N ASN A 48 -4.38 0.99 -19.13
CA ASN A 48 -4.14 0.26 -17.89
C ASN A 48 -4.41 -1.25 -18.06
N PRO A 49 -3.59 -2.12 -17.45
CA PRO A 49 -3.90 -3.55 -17.39
C PRO A 49 -5.22 -3.81 -16.65
N LEU A 50 -5.93 -4.86 -17.05
CA LEU A 50 -7.25 -5.19 -16.52
C LEU A 50 -7.24 -6.60 -15.90
N SER A 51 -7.89 -6.78 -14.76
CA SER A 51 -8.12 -8.11 -14.18
C SER A 51 -9.50 -8.61 -14.59
N ILE A 52 -9.56 -9.68 -15.37
CA ILE A 52 -10.80 -10.32 -15.84
C ILE A 52 -10.71 -11.82 -15.60
N ASP A 53 -11.70 -12.40 -14.91
CA ASP A 53 -11.80 -13.84 -14.61
C ASP A 53 -10.52 -14.43 -13.99
N GLY A 54 -9.87 -13.66 -13.09
CA GLY A 54 -8.63 -14.07 -12.43
C GLY A 54 -7.38 -14.03 -13.31
N ARG A 55 -7.46 -13.48 -14.53
CA ARG A 55 -6.32 -13.22 -15.40
C ARG A 55 -6.08 -11.73 -15.58
N ILE A 56 -4.82 -11.36 -15.70
CA ILE A 56 -4.44 -9.99 -16.03
C ILE A 56 -4.29 -9.88 -17.55
N LEU A 57 -5.12 -9.04 -18.17
CA LEU A 57 -4.98 -8.61 -19.54
C LEU A 57 -4.03 -7.41 -19.60
N VAL A 58 -2.98 -7.54 -20.39
CA VAL A 58 -1.94 -6.52 -20.56
C VAL A 58 -1.86 -6.13 -22.03
N PRO A 59 -1.65 -4.83 -22.38
CA PRO A 59 -1.51 -4.42 -23.76
C PRO A 59 -0.36 -5.14 -24.49
N MET A 60 -0.69 -5.89 -25.54
CA MET A 60 0.25 -6.71 -26.31
C MET A 60 1.41 -5.88 -26.89
N ARG A 61 1.11 -4.70 -27.46
CA ARG A 61 2.12 -3.76 -27.99
C ARG A 61 3.21 -3.44 -26.96
N GLY A 62 2.81 -3.04 -25.74
CA GLY A 62 3.76 -2.63 -24.71
C GLY A 62 4.65 -3.78 -24.22
N ILE A 63 4.13 -5.01 -24.22
CA ILE A 63 4.94 -6.19 -23.91
C ILE A 63 5.96 -6.47 -25.02
N PHE A 64 5.54 -6.38 -26.28
CA PHE A 64 6.38 -6.73 -27.41
C PHE A 64 7.49 -5.70 -27.65
N GLU A 65 7.18 -4.41 -27.54
CA GLU A 65 8.19 -3.35 -27.57
C GLU A 65 9.22 -3.52 -26.44
N ALA A 66 8.77 -3.87 -25.23
CA ALA A 66 9.66 -4.11 -24.09
C ALA A 66 10.56 -5.35 -24.26
N LEU A 67 10.14 -6.31 -25.07
CA LEU A 67 10.91 -7.51 -25.41
C LEU A 67 11.75 -7.32 -26.69
N ALA A 68 11.95 -6.08 -27.14
CA ALA A 68 12.69 -5.72 -28.35
C ALA A 68 12.12 -6.34 -29.64
N ALA A 69 10.82 -6.64 -29.67
CA ALA A 69 10.12 -6.96 -30.90
C ALA A 69 9.78 -5.66 -31.64
N GLU A 70 10.19 -5.55 -32.89
CA GLU A 70 9.81 -4.44 -33.77
C GLU A 70 8.40 -4.71 -34.31
N ILE A 71 7.42 -3.91 -33.89
CA ILE A 71 6.04 -4.00 -34.35
C ILE A 71 5.87 -2.99 -35.50
N LYS A 72 5.57 -3.48 -36.70
CA LYS A 72 5.29 -2.67 -37.91
C LYS A 72 3.79 -2.59 -38.18
#